data_AF-A0AAW3DGR5-F1
#
_entry.id   AF-A0AAW3DGR5-F1
#
_cell.length_a   1.000
_cell.length_b   1.000
_cell.length_c   1.000
_cell.angle_alpha   90.00
_cell.angle_beta   90.00
_cell.angle_gamma   90.00
#
_symmetry.space_group_name_H-M   'P 1'
#
loop_
_entity.id
_entity.type
_entity.pdbx_description
1 polymer ?
#
loop_
_entity_poly.entity_id
_entity_poly.type
_entity_poly.pdbx_seq_one_letter_code
_entity_poly.pdbx_strand_id
1 'polypeptide(L)'
;DLMSMVVLRMKKSVEEDVFIPLYPKSIVEDKSSLCSKFQERRFWSAVKLLSNVLLWDGIVQEDTIRDLGLSKLLNRYLLLNLLNTPPGPDNIERCKKVVACFPERWFQNLKSGSTLPELLNFCQHLLQCTLMCCYIIFFPFFLKFYSNETKEVLLLLVKVKALRIVEDFIEEYKLEHLKLMIGK
;
A
#
# COMPACT_ATOMS: atom_id res chain seq x y z
N ASP A 1 2.17 -23.78 23.91
CA ASP A 1 0.88 -23.10 24.09
C ASP A 1 0.18 -22.93 22.74
N LEU A 2 -1.15 -22.89 22.74
CA LEU A 2 -1.98 -22.80 21.53
C LEU A 2 -1.64 -21.55 20.70
N MET A 3 -1.45 -20.40 21.34
CA MET A 3 -1.17 -19.14 20.64
C MET A 3 0.16 -19.21 19.89
N SER A 4 1.18 -19.83 20.50
CA SER A 4 2.48 -20.03 19.85
C SER A 4 2.36 -20.91 18.60
N MET A 5 1.50 -21.93 18.61
CA MET A 5 1.27 -22.80 17.45
C MET A 5 0.56 -22.05 16.31
N VAL A 6 -0.40 -21.19 16.63
CA VAL A 6 -1.08 -20.34 15.63
C VAL A 6 -0.07 -19.40 14.97
N VAL A 7 0.73 -18.67 15.76
CA VAL A 7 1.77 -17.77 15.26
C VAL A 7 2.79 -18.52 14.40
N LEU A 8 3.21 -19.72 14.84
CA LEU A 8 4.09 -20.57 14.06
C LEU A 8 3.48 -20.95 12.71
N ARG A 9 2.19 -21.29 12.65
CA ARG A 9 1.51 -21.62 11.39
C ARG A 9 1.38 -20.41 10.47
N MET A 10 1.11 -19.22 11.00
CA MET A 10 1.11 -17.97 10.22
C MET A 10 2.48 -17.70 9.63
N LYS A 11 3.54 -17.81 10.45
CA LYS A 11 4.93 -17.64 10.00
C LYS A 11 5.26 -18.57 8.84
N LYS A 12 4.95 -19.87 8.98
CA LYS A 12 5.13 -20.84 7.88
C LYS A 12 4.32 -20.46 6.64
N SER A 13 3.09 -20.01 6.81
CA SER A 13 2.25 -19.60 5.66
C SER A 13 2.86 -18.40 4.92
N VAL A 14 3.44 -17.44 5.63
CA VAL A 14 4.13 -16.29 5.03
C VAL A 14 5.45 -16.69 4.36
N GLU A 15 6.23 -17.57 4.99
CA GLU A 15 7.59 -17.93 4.54
C GLU A 15 7.60 -19.00 3.44
N GLU A 16 6.69 -19.97 3.50
CA GLU A 16 6.69 -21.17 2.65
C GLU A 16 5.64 -21.10 1.53
N ASP A 17 4.48 -20.46 1.78
CA ASP A 17 3.34 -20.51 0.84
C ASP A 17 3.24 -19.25 -0.05
N VAL A 18 3.93 -18.16 0.28
CA VAL A 18 3.88 -16.89 -0.48
C VAL A 18 4.95 -16.83 -1.54
N PHE A 19 4.50 -16.78 -2.79
CA PHE A 19 5.35 -16.55 -3.95
C PHE A 19 4.59 -15.72 -4.99
N ILE A 20 5.14 -14.55 -5.34
CA ILE A 20 4.64 -13.69 -6.42
C ILE A 20 5.77 -13.56 -7.45
N PRO A 21 5.67 -14.23 -8.61
CA PRO A 21 6.72 -14.15 -9.62
C PRO A 21 6.78 -12.73 -10.21
N LEU A 22 7.98 -12.29 -10.56
CA LEU A 22 8.17 -11.09 -11.37
C LEU A 22 8.29 -11.49 -12.84
N TYR A 23 7.59 -10.77 -13.70
CA TYR A 23 7.63 -10.95 -15.15
C TYR A 23 8.04 -9.63 -15.80
N PRO A 24 8.65 -9.68 -17.01
CA PRO A 24 8.89 -8.49 -17.82
C PRO A 24 7.60 -7.67 -18.00
N LYS A 25 7.72 -6.34 -17.99
CA LYS A 25 6.57 -5.42 -18.11
C LYS A 25 5.69 -5.72 -19.32
N SER A 26 6.31 -6.00 -20.48
CA SER A 26 5.61 -6.35 -21.71
C SER A 26 4.68 -7.56 -21.58
N ILE A 27 5.03 -8.53 -20.73
CA ILE A 27 4.21 -9.73 -20.48
C ILE A 27 3.09 -9.42 -19.47
N VAL A 28 3.36 -8.58 -18.47
CA VAL A 28 2.38 -8.19 -17.45
C VAL A 28 1.29 -7.29 -18.05
N GLU A 29 1.68 -6.37 -18.93
CA GLU A 29 0.80 -5.44 -19.65
C GLU A 29 -0.20 -6.19 -20.55
N ASP A 30 0.20 -7.32 -21.12
CA ASP A 30 -0.73 -8.25 -21.74
C ASP A 30 -1.53 -9.02 -20.67
N LYS A 31 -2.67 -8.44 -20.25
CA LYS A 31 -3.61 -9.05 -19.31
C LYS A 31 -4.18 -10.39 -19.80
N SER A 32 -4.07 -10.72 -21.09
CA SER A 32 -4.50 -12.01 -21.62
C SER A 32 -3.50 -13.14 -21.33
N SER A 33 -2.22 -12.77 -21.09
CA SER A 33 -1.12 -13.71 -20.89
C SER A 33 -1.31 -14.57 -19.63
N LEU A 34 -0.86 -15.82 -19.71
CA LEU A 34 -0.92 -16.75 -18.58
C LEU A 34 -0.08 -16.27 -17.40
N CYS A 35 1.05 -15.62 -17.68
CA CYS A 35 1.95 -15.03 -16.69
C CYS A 35 1.27 -13.89 -15.93
N SER A 36 0.64 -12.94 -16.64
CA SER A 36 -0.08 -11.81 -16.01
C SER A 36 -1.19 -12.33 -15.09
N LYS A 37 -2.03 -13.24 -15.60
CA LYS A 37 -3.11 -13.88 -14.82
C LYS A 37 -2.59 -14.66 -13.62
N PHE A 38 -1.46 -15.37 -13.75
CA PHE A 38 -0.87 -16.12 -12.64
C PHE A 38 -0.32 -15.19 -11.56
N GLN A 39 0.44 -14.16 -11.95
CA GLN A 39 0.95 -13.15 -11.02
C GLN A 39 -0.20 -12.46 -10.28
N GLU A 40 -1.26 -12.10 -10.98
CA GLU A 40 -2.45 -11.49 -10.40
C GLU A 40 -3.11 -12.38 -9.34
N ARG A 41 -3.32 -13.68 -9.64
CA ARG A 41 -3.83 -14.63 -8.63
C ARG A 41 -2.93 -14.71 -7.40
N ARG A 42 -1.61 -14.71 -7.60
CA ARG A 42 -0.65 -14.76 -6.49
C ARG A 42 -0.67 -13.49 -5.65
N PHE A 43 -0.77 -12.33 -6.28
CA PHE A 43 -0.94 -11.06 -5.59
C PHE A 43 -2.19 -11.06 -4.71
N TRP A 44 -3.35 -11.43 -5.28
CA TRP A 44 -4.61 -11.46 -4.51
C TRP A 44 -4.62 -12.51 -3.40
N SER A 45 -3.97 -13.66 -3.61
CA SER A 45 -3.77 -14.66 -2.56
C SER A 45 -2.93 -14.10 -1.40
N ALA A 46 -1.88 -13.34 -1.69
CA ALA A 46 -1.05 -12.71 -0.67
C ALA A 46 -1.78 -11.58 0.07
N VAL A 47 -2.61 -10.77 -0.63
CA VAL A 47 -3.48 -9.77 0.02
C VAL A 47 -4.50 -10.44 0.95
N LYS A 48 -5.08 -11.57 0.53
CA LYS A 48 -5.98 -12.36 1.39
C LYS A 48 -5.25 -12.88 2.64
N LEU A 49 -4.03 -13.39 2.48
CA LEU A 49 -3.22 -13.81 3.63
C LEU A 49 -2.90 -12.63 4.56
N LEU A 50 -2.59 -11.45 4.00
CA LEU A 50 -2.37 -10.23 4.79
C LEU A 50 -3.59 -9.92 5.64
N SER A 51 -4.78 -9.84 5.03
CA SER A 51 -6.03 -9.64 5.77
C SER A 51 -6.22 -10.68 6.87
N ASN A 52 -6.01 -11.97 6.56
CA ASN A 52 -6.14 -13.05 7.54
C ASN A 52 -5.16 -12.92 8.71
N VAL A 53 -3.90 -12.52 8.48
CA VAL A 53 -2.91 -12.31 9.54
C VAL A 53 -3.32 -11.11 10.39
N LEU A 54 -3.74 -10.01 9.77
CA LEU A 54 -4.09 -8.77 10.46
C LEU A 54 -5.39 -8.86 11.27
N LEU A 55 -6.30 -9.78 10.94
CA LEU A 55 -7.50 -10.05 11.75
C LEU A 55 -7.18 -10.59 13.16
N TRP A 56 -5.95 -11.03 13.42
CA TRP A 56 -5.51 -11.47 14.76
C TRP A 56 -4.99 -10.33 15.64
N ASP A 57 -5.05 -9.11 15.13
CA ASP A 57 -4.81 -7.91 15.90
C ASP A 57 -5.71 -7.84 17.15
N GLY A 58 -5.12 -7.60 18.31
CA GLY A 58 -5.82 -7.59 19.60
C GLY A 58 -5.97 -8.98 20.26
N ILE A 59 -5.64 -10.07 19.55
CA ILE A 59 -5.59 -11.43 20.08
C ILE A 59 -4.13 -11.88 20.26
N VAL A 60 -3.29 -11.62 19.26
CA VAL A 60 -1.84 -11.84 19.30
C VAL A 60 -1.15 -10.50 19.60
N GLN A 61 0.06 -10.57 20.17
CA GLN A 61 0.90 -9.40 20.40
C GLN A 61 1.08 -8.58 19.11
N GLU A 62 0.84 -7.28 19.21
CA GLU A 62 0.81 -6.36 18.07
C GLU A 62 2.13 -6.38 17.28
N ASP A 63 3.28 -6.38 17.96
CA ASP A 63 4.60 -6.45 17.31
C ASP A 63 4.77 -7.71 16.46
N THR A 64 4.19 -8.83 16.88
CA THR A 64 4.22 -10.09 16.12
C THR A 64 3.36 -10.00 14.85
N ILE A 65 2.16 -9.42 14.97
CA ILE A 65 1.25 -9.24 13.82
C ILE A 65 1.82 -8.22 12.83
N ARG A 66 2.43 -7.14 13.32
CA ARG A 66 3.11 -6.14 12.49
C ARG A 66 4.33 -6.70 11.79
N ASP A 67 5.17 -7.47 12.48
CA ASP A 67 6.32 -8.15 11.86
C ASP A 67 5.87 -9.11 10.74
N LEU A 68 4.87 -9.96 11.00
CA LEU A 68 4.37 -10.92 10.01
C LEU A 68 3.67 -10.21 8.84
N GLY A 69 2.76 -9.29 9.12
CA GLY A 69 1.93 -8.63 8.12
C GLY A 69 2.64 -7.53 7.35
N LEU A 70 3.30 -6.59 8.04
CA LEU A 70 3.92 -5.43 7.41
C LEU A 70 5.34 -5.73 6.94
N SER A 71 6.20 -6.24 7.81
CA SER A 71 7.61 -6.47 7.47
C SER A 71 7.77 -7.67 6.53
N LYS A 72 7.21 -8.82 6.89
CA LYS A 72 7.46 -10.08 6.18
C LYS A 72 6.52 -10.36 5.01
N LEU A 73 5.32 -9.78 4.99
CA LEU A 73 4.36 -10.01 3.91
C LEU A 73 4.23 -8.80 2.97
N LEU A 74 3.86 -7.63 3.50
CA LEU A 74 3.72 -6.41 2.69
C LEU A 74 5.05 -5.99 2.07
N ASN A 75 6.07 -5.69 2.86
CA ASN A 75 7.33 -5.15 2.36
C ASN A 75 8.14 -6.17 1.54
N ARG A 76 8.10 -7.44 1.92
CA ARG A 76 8.89 -8.49 1.23
C ARG A 76 8.27 -8.96 -0.09
N TYR A 77 6.94 -9.04 -0.18
CA TYR A 77 6.29 -9.67 -1.33
C TYR A 77 5.34 -8.72 -2.09
N LEU A 78 4.40 -8.09 -1.38
CA LEU A 78 3.35 -7.29 -2.03
C LEU A 78 3.91 -5.99 -2.63
N LEU A 79 4.76 -5.28 -1.89
CA LEU A 79 5.29 -3.98 -2.29
C LEU A 79 6.08 -4.06 -3.60
N LEU A 80 6.89 -5.10 -3.76
CA LEU A 80 7.66 -5.30 -4.99
C LEU A 80 6.74 -5.50 -6.21
N ASN A 81 5.61 -6.19 -6.04
CA ASN A 81 4.62 -6.32 -7.12
C ASN A 81 3.91 -4.98 -7.43
N LEU A 82 3.57 -4.21 -6.39
CA LEU A 82 2.97 -2.88 -6.54
C LEU A 82 3.88 -1.92 -7.31
N LEU A 83 5.18 -1.91 -6.98
CA LEU A 83 6.19 -1.08 -7.65
C LEU A 83 6.39 -1.45 -9.12
N ASN A 84 6.16 -2.71 -9.48
CA ASN A 84 6.32 -3.20 -10.85
C ASN A 84 5.02 -3.20 -11.66
N THR A 85 3.88 -2.87 -11.04
CA THR A 85 2.60 -2.72 -11.73
C THR A 85 2.51 -1.30 -12.28
N PRO A 86 2.17 -1.10 -13.57
CA PRO A 86 2.05 0.24 -14.15
C PRO A 86 1.14 1.15 -13.33
N PRO A 87 1.49 2.44 -13.15
CA PRO A 87 0.63 3.41 -12.50
C PRO A 87 -0.71 3.54 -13.23
N GLY A 88 -1.80 3.67 -12.47
CA GLY A 88 -3.14 3.80 -13.00
C GLY A 88 -4.19 3.16 -12.09
N PRO A 89 -5.46 3.09 -12.54
CA PRO A 89 -6.58 2.64 -11.71
C PRO A 89 -6.40 1.24 -11.11
N ASP A 90 -5.78 0.31 -11.84
CA ASP A 90 -5.51 -1.06 -11.36
C ASP A 90 -4.55 -1.06 -10.16
N ASN A 91 -3.45 -0.30 -10.24
CA ASN A 91 -2.48 -0.17 -9.16
C ASN A 91 -3.12 0.50 -7.93
N ILE A 92 -3.91 1.56 -8.16
CA ILE A 92 -4.61 2.27 -7.09
C ILE A 92 -5.60 1.34 -6.39
N GLU A 93 -6.34 0.51 -7.13
CA GLU A 93 -7.25 -0.48 -6.52
C GLU A 93 -6.49 -1.51 -5.68
N ARG A 94 -5.34 -1.99 -6.14
CA ARG A 94 -4.49 -2.88 -5.32
C ARG A 94 -4.03 -2.20 -4.02
N CYS A 95 -3.60 -0.95 -4.11
CA CYS A 95 -3.23 -0.15 -2.93
C CYS A 95 -4.43 0.05 -1.98
N LYS A 96 -5.64 0.32 -2.51
CA LYS A 96 -6.88 0.40 -1.71
C LYS A 96 -7.13 -0.90 -0.95
N LYS A 97 -7.01 -2.05 -1.60
CA LYS A 97 -7.22 -3.36 -0.96
C LYS A 97 -6.18 -3.64 0.13
N VAL A 98 -4.92 -3.25 -0.07
CA VAL A 98 -3.88 -3.38 0.96
C VAL A 98 -4.22 -2.50 2.16
N VAL A 99 -4.53 -1.22 1.95
CA VAL A 99 -4.89 -0.28 3.04
C VAL A 99 -6.13 -0.75 3.80
N ALA A 100 -7.12 -1.33 3.11
CA ALA A 100 -8.33 -1.86 3.73
C ALA A 100 -8.08 -3.05 4.67
N CYS A 101 -6.89 -3.66 4.65
CA CYS A 101 -6.53 -4.73 5.57
C CYS A 101 -6.06 -4.22 6.95
N PHE A 102 -5.66 -2.95 7.06
CA PHE A 102 -4.99 -2.45 8.26
C PHE A 102 -5.98 -2.16 9.39
N PRO A 103 -5.71 -2.60 10.63
CA PRO A 103 -6.51 -2.23 11.79
C PRO A 103 -6.45 -0.72 12.05
N GLU A 104 -7.62 -0.06 12.17
CA GLU A 104 -7.69 1.39 12.39
C GLU A 104 -6.98 1.82 13.69
N ARG A 105 -7.01 0.97 14.73
CA ARG A 105 -6.41 1.27 16.03
C ARG A 105 -4.90 1.48 16.00
N TRP A 106 -4.20 0.92 15.01
CA TRP A 106 -2.75 1.12 14.83
C TRP A 106 -2.39 2.57 14.55
N PHE A 107 -3.36 3.37 14.12
CA PHE A 107 -3.17 4.74 13.69
C PHE A 107 -3.71 5.80 14.67
N GLN A 108 -4.35 5.38 15.77
CA GLN A 108 -5.02 6.30 16.69
C GLN A 108 -4.05 7.05 17.63
N ASN A 109 -2.93 6.43 18.00
CA ASN A 109 -2.00 6.96 19.01
C ASN A 109 -0.62 7.31 18.44
N LEU A 110 -0.52 7.52 17.12
CA LEU A 110 0.74 7.88 16.48
C LEU A 110 1.09 9.34 16.80
N LYS A 111 2.22 9.52 17.47
CA LYS A 111 2.78 10.84 17.73
C LYS A 111 3.24 11.45 16.40
N SER A 112 3.09 12.76 16.25
CA SER A 112 3.79 13.56 15.23
C SER A 112 3.38 13.42 13.74
N GLY A 113 2.15 13.03 13.42
CA GLY A 113 1.65 13.05 12.02
C GLY A 113 2.40 12.10 11.07
N SER A 114 3.18 11.18 11.64
CA SER A 114 3.95 10.15 10.95
C SER A 114 3.23 8.80 11.03
N THR A 115 3.29 8.05 9.93
CA THR A 115 2.79 6.68 9.83
C THR A 115 3.66 5.68 10.61
N LEU A 116 3.33 4.39 10.55
CA LEU A 116 4.17 3.30 11.07
C LEU A 116 5.48 3.19 10.25
N PRO A 117 6.64 2.92 10.89
CA PRO A 117 7.91 2.84 10.19
C PRO A 117 7.95 1.77 9.09
N GLU A 118 7.24 0.66 9.27
CA GLU A 118 7.13 -0.42 8.28
C GLU A 118 6.33 0.01 7.04
N LEU A 119 5.53 1.07 7.12
CA LEU A 119 4.72 1.58 6.01
C LEU A 119 5.44 2.65 5.19
N LEU A 120 6.67 3.06 5.55
CA LEU A 120 7.37 4.15 4.87
C LEU A 120 7.56 3.91 3.37
N ASN A 121 8.03 2.72 2.97
CA ASN A 121 8.23 2.41 1.56
C ASN A 121 6.90 2.32 0.79
N PHE A 122 5.84 1.85 1.46
CA PHE A 122 4.50 1.85 0.87
C PHE A 122 3.95 3.27 0.71
N CYS A 123 4.18 4.16 1.68
CA CYS A 123 3.81 5.57 1.57
C CYS A 123 4.58 6.29 0.46
N GLN A 124 5.87 5.98 0.29
CA GLN A 124 6.66 6.47 -0.85
C GLN A 124 6.07 6.00 -2.17
N HIS A 125 5.67 4.73 -2.30
CA HIS A 125 4.98 4.22 -3.49
C HIS A 125 3.68 4.99 -3.76
N LEU A 126 2.84 5.20 -2.75
CA LEU A 126 1.62 6.01 -2.89
C LEU A 126 1.94 7.43 -3.36
N LEU A 127 2.96 8.09 -2.80
CA LEU A 127 3.38 9.42 -3.24
C LEU A 127 3.79 9.42 -4.73
N GLN A 128 4.51 8.40 -5.19
CA GLN A 128 4.85 8.25 -6.61
C GLN A 128 3.61 8.06 -7.49
N CYS A 129 2.62 7.29 -7.02
CA CYS A 129 1.33 7.18 -7.71
C CYS A 129 0.63 8.53 -7.83
N THR A 130 0.62 9.34 -6.77
CA THR A 130 0.06 10.70 -6.76
C THR A 130 0.74 11.58 -7.82
N LEU A 131 2.08 11.56 -7.88
CA LEU A 131 2.86 12.32 -8.85
C LEU A 131 2.60 11.89 -10.29
N MET A 132 2.40 10.60 -10.53
CA MET A 132 2.09 10.09 -11.87
C MET A 132 0.64 10.39 -12.29
N CYS A 133 -0.30 10.46 -11.33
CA CYS A 133 -1.72 10.74 -11.58
C CYS A 133 -2.03 12.24 -11.69
N CYS A 134 -1.21 13.08 -11.06
CA CYS A 134 -1.11 14.49 -11.42
C CYS A 134 -0.44 14.55 -12.79
N TYR A 135 -1.09 15.10 -13.82
CA TYR A 135 -0.43 15.32 -15.11
C TYR A 135 0.65 16.42 -14.98
N ILE A 136 1.75 16.15 -14.28
CA ILE A 136 2.97 16.94 -14.35
C ILE A 136 3.79 16.36 -15.51
N ILE A 137 3.20 16.35 -16.70
CA ILE A 137 3.96 16.06 -17.91
C ILE A 137 4.66 17.35 -18.31
N PHE A 138 5.98 17.33 -18.13
CA PHE A 138 6.99 18.16 -18.79
C PHE A 138 6.50 18.81 -20.09
N PHE A 139 6.19 20.12 -20.07
CA PHE A 139 6.40 21.16 -21.12
C PHE A 139 5.76 22.50 -20.62
N PRO A 140 6.14 23.69 -21.12
CA PRO A 140 6.31 24.92 -20.31
C PRO A 140 5.04 25.61 -19.80
N PHE A 141 3.86 25.00 -19.98
CA PHE A 141 2.60 25.49 -19.43
C PHE A 141 2.13 24.56 -18.32
N PHE A 142 2.46 24.93 -17.07
CA PHE A 142 1.99 24.27 -15.85
C PHE A 142 0.46 24.37 -15.71
N LEU A 143 -0.30 23.54 -16.42
CA LEU A 143 -1.71 23.31 -16.12
C LEU A 143 -1.82 22.13 -15.16
N LYS A 144 -1.99 22.45 -13.87
CA LYS A 144 -2.26 21.47 -12.81
C LYS A 144 -3.66 20.91 -13.00
N PHE A 145 -3.79 19.81 -13.75
CA PHE A 145 -5.01 19.02 -13.73
C PHE A 145 -4.92 17.96 -12.66
N TYR A 146 -5.77 18.14 -11.66
CA TYR A 146 -5.94 17.23 -10.55
C TYR A 146 -6.95 16.15 -10.95
N SER A 147 -6.51 14.89 -11.00
CA SER A 147 -7.36 13.76 -11.34
C SER A 147 -8.08 13.22 -10.09
N ASN A 148 -9.20 12.51 -10.28
CA ASN A 148 -9.89 11.87 -9.16
C ASN A 148 -8.97 10.84 -8.48
N GLU A 149 -8.13 10.19 -9.26
CA GLU A 149 -7.11 9.24 -8.88
C GLU A 149 -6.11 9.83 -7.88
N THR A 150 -5.64 11.07 -8.09
CA THR A 150 -4.79 11.77 -7.12
C THR A 150 -5.49 11.90 -5.76
N LYS A 151 -6.80 12.21 -5.75
CA LYS A 151 -7.64 12.31 -4.53
C LYS A 151 -7.68 10.98 -3.81
N GLU A 152 -7.92 9.91 -4.55
CA GLU A 152 -7.97 8.58 -3.97
C GLU A 152 -6.65 8.18 -3.32
N VAL A 153 -5.51 8.44 -3.98
CA VAL A 153 -4.20 8.08 -3.45
C VAL A 153 -3.83 8.93 -2.22
N LEU A 154 -4.11 10.24 -2.23
CA LEU A 154 -3.93 11.09 -1.04
C LEU A 154 -4.80 10.63 0.13
N LEU A 155 -6.04 10.19 -0.11
CA LEU A 155 -6.89 9.61 0.94
C LEU A 155 -6.29 8.32 1.51
N LEU A 156 -5.60 7.51 0.71
CA LEU A 156 -4.89 6.34 1.22
C LEU A 156 -3.75 6.73 2.17
N LEU A 157 -2.97 7.76 1.83
CA LEU A 157 -1.93 8.30 2.70
C LEU A 157 -2.50 8.85 4.02
N VAL A 158 -3.62 9.57 3.96
CA VAL A 158 -4.32 10.06 5.16
C VAL A 158 -4.83 8.90 6.03
N LYS A 159 -5.39 7.85 5.42
CA LYS A 159 -5.87 6.65 6.15
C LYS A 159 -4.77 5.96 6.95
N VAL A 160 -3.53 5.94 6.44
CA VAL A 160 -2.38 5.37 7.14
C VAL A 160 -1.61 6.40 7.98
N LYS A 161 -2.22 7.56 8.26
CA LYS A 161 -1.64 8.68 9.04
C LYS A 161 -0.28 9.17 8.54
N ALA A 162 -0.02 9.08 7.24
CA ALA A 162 1.13 9.70 6.61
C ALA A 162 0.88 11.21 6.37
N LEU A 163 0.43 11.93 7.41
CA LEU A 163 -0.09 13.31 7.28
C LEU A 163 0.98 14.29 6.84
N ARG A 164 2.20 14.19 7.39
CA ARG A 164 3.33 15.03 6.96
C ARG A 164 3.63 14.89 5.47
N ILE A 165 3.62 13.66 4.94
CA ILE A 165 3.85 13.40 3.52
C ILE A 165 2.77 14.10 2.67
N VAL A 166 1.52 14.11 3.13
CA VAL A 166 0.40 14.78 2.45
C VAL A 166 0.52 16.30 2.55
N GLU A 167 0.88 16.83 3.73
CA GLU A 167 1.12 18.26 3.96
C GLU A 167 2.26 18.79 3.07
N ASP A 168 3.42 18.14 3.10
CA ASP A 168 4.59 18.47 2.29
C ASP A 168 4.22 18.48 0.79
N PHE A 169 3.48 17.46 0.32
CA PHE A 169 3.01 17.40 -1.05
C PHE A 169 2.06 18.56 -1.40
N ILE A 170 1.10 18.87 -0.52
CA ILE A 170 0.16 19.97 -0.76
C ILE A 170 0.89 21.32 -0.84
N GLU A 171 1.87 21.55 0.03
CA GLU A 171 2.66 22.78 0.05
C GLU A 171 3.56 22.91 -1.18
N GLU A 172 4.32 21.86 -1.51
CA GLU A 172 5.21 21.80 -2.68
C GLU A 172 4.45 22.11 -3.97
N TYR A 173 3.27 21.49 -4.13
CA TYR A 173 2.44 21.65 -5.32
C TYR A 173 1.37 22.74 -5.20
N LYS A 174 1.37 23.56 -4.15
CA LYS A 174 0.41 24.66 -3.92
C LYS A 174 -1.06 24.24 -4.08
N LEU A 175 -1.44 23.11 -3.51
CA LEU A 175 -2.78 22.49 -3.62
C LEU A 175 -3.64 22.75 -2.38
N GLU A 176 -3.68 24.00 -1.92
CA GLU A 176 -4.32 24.42 -0.64
C GLU A 176 -5.76 23.93 -0.47
N HIS A 177 -6.53 23.82 -1.55
CA HIS A 177 -7.90 23.31 -1.55
C HIS A 177 -8.03 21.86 -1.05
N LEU A 178 -6.94 21.08 -1.05
CA LEU A 178 -6.90 19.70 -0.57
C LEU A 178 -6.58 19.59 0.93
N LYS A 179 -6.19 20.68 1.61
CA LYS A 179 -5.93 20.65 3.06
C LYS A 179 -7.14 20.17 3.87
N LEU A 180 -8.35 20.35 3.34
CA LEU A 180 -9.60 19.86 3.93
C LEU A 180 -9.63 18.33 4.08
N MET A 181 -8.87 17.59 3.27
CA MET A 181 -8.78 16.12 3.31
C MET A 181 -7.97 15.61 4.50
N ILE A 182 -7.09 16.45 5.08
CA ILE A 182 -6.24 16.08 6.20
C ILE A 182 -7.04 15.97 7.51
N GLY A 183 -8.23 16.58 7.59
CA GLY A 183 -9.25 16.39 8.64
C GLY A 183 -8.73 16.28 10.08
N LYS A 184 -8.88 17.35 10.88
CA LYS A 184 -8.46 17.50 12.30
C LYS A 184 -8.31 16.21 13.11
#